data_AF-A0A835S0S9-F1
#
_entry.id   AF-A0A835S0S9-F1
#
_cell.length_a   1.000
_cell.length_b   1.000
_cell.length_c   1.000
_cell.angle_alpha   90.00
_cell.angle_beta   90.00
_cell.angle_gamma   90.00
#
_symmetry.space_group_name_H-M   'P 1'
#
loop_
_entity.id
_entity.type
_entity.pdbx_description
1 polymer ?
#
loop_
_entity_poly.entity_id
_entity_poly.type
_entity_poly.pdbx_seq_one_letter_code
_entity_poly.pdbx_strand_id
1 'polypeptide(L)'
;MATYEDTLLGDVQVYPEKGTVAFSAGLHGWAFTLTSFAKMYASKFGVDESKMMERLWGENFFDSSTKKWTSRNTGSPTCKRGFVQFCYEPIQQIISTCMNGQKEKLWSMLKKLGVNLKTEEKELSGKALMKRVIQTRLPASGALLEMMIFHLPSPSKAQKYRVENLYEGPLDDQYATAIRNCDPDGPLMLYVSKMIPASDKGSVRPCFLRQGFDWYEG
;
A
#
# COMPACT_ATOMS: atom_id res chain seq x y z
N MET A 1 -18.74 18.67 5.71
CA MET A 1 -18.14 18.62 7.05
C MET A 1 -17.76 17.18 7.31
N ALA A 2 -16.47 16.86 7.29
CA ALA A 2 -15.99 15.51 7.55
C ALA A 2 -15.96 15.27 9.07
N THR A 3 -16.56 14.18 9.53
CA THR A 3 -16.92 13.90 10.93
C THR A 3 -15.76 13.34 11.79
N TYR A 4 -14.50 13.58 11.43
CA TYR A 4 -13.34 12.88 12.01
C TYR A 4 -12.13 13.77 12.33
N GLU A 5 -12.36 15.04 12.66
CA GLU A 5 -11.28 15.90 13.17
C GLU A 5 -11.11 15.68 14.67
N ASP A 6 -10.43 14.60 15.05
CA ASP A 6 -9.84 14.48 16.38
C ASP A 6 -8.46 15.15 16.36
N THR A 7 -8.32 16.23 17.13
CA THR A 7 -7.06 16.99 17.23
C THR A 7 -5.85 16.12 17.64
N LEU A 8 -6.09 15.03 18.38
CA LEU A 8 -5.05 14.09 18.80
C LEU A 8 -4.65 13.13 17.67
N LEU A 9 -5.56 12.85 16.73
CA LEU A 9 -5.36 11.93 15.61
C LEU A 9 -4.72 12.62 14.40
N GLY A 10 -4.99 13.92 14.22
CA GLY A 10 -4.43 14.75 13.16
C GLY A 10 -5.12 14.54 11.80
N ASP A 11 -4.40 14.84 10.71
CA ASP A 11 -4.91 14.68 9.35
C ASP A 11 -5.04 13.20 8.96
N VAL A 12 -6.29 12.73 8.91
CA VAL A 12 -6.67 11.37 8.49
C VAL A 12 -7.03 11.26 7.01
N GLN A 13 -6.85 12.33 6.23
CA GLN A 13 -7.15 12.30 4.81
C GLN A 13 -6.08 11.51 4.04
N VAL A 14 -6.53 10.83 2.99
CA VAL A 14 -5.67 9.99 2.15
C VAL A 14 -5.28 10.71 0.86
N TYR A 15 -3.98 10.70 0.60
CA TYR A 15 -3.31 11.37 -0.49
C TYR A 15 -2.35 10.39 -1.20
N PRO A 16 -2.54 10.12 -2.49
CA PRO A 16 -1.65 9.25 -3.26
C PRO A 16 -0.21 9.76 -3.31
N GLU A 17 0.00 11.07 -3.44
CA GLU A 17 1.31 11.71 -3.46
C GLU A 17 2.08 11.55 -2.14
N LYS A 18 1.37 11.32 -1.02
CA LYS A 18 1.96 11.02 0.28
C LYS A 18 2.18 9.52 0.51
N GLY A 19 1.85 8.65 -0.45
CA GLY A 19 1.98 7.20 -0.32
C GLY A 19 0.85 6.50 0.45
N THR A 20 -0.14 7.25 0.94
CA THR A 20 -1.26 6.72 1.75
C THR A 20 -2.35 6.01 0.93
N VAL A 21 -2.18 5.89 -0.39
CA VAL A 21 -3.12 5.21 -1.29
C VAL A 21 -2.38 4.18 -2.12
N ALA A 22 -2.89 2.94 -2.12
CA ALA A 22 -2.48 1.89 -3.04
C ALA A 22 -3.54 1.66 -4.12
N PHE A 23 -3.05 1.45 -5.34
CA PHE A 23 -3.84 0.97 -6.46
C PHE A 23 -3.70 -0.54 -6.55
N SER A 24 -4.80 -1.28 -6.53
CA SER A 24 -4.76 -2.74 -6.54
C SER A 24 -5.84 -3.35 -7.40
N ALA A 25 -5.58 -4.57 -7.86
CA ALA A 25 -6.59 -5.43 -8.46
C ALA A 25 -6.59 -6.76 -7.70
N GLY A 26 -7.44 -6.86 -6.67
CA GLY A 26 -7.49 -8.01 -5.75
C GLY A 26 -7.65 -9.36 -6.45
N LEU A 27 -8.50 -9.44 -7.48
CA LEU A 27 -8.72 -10.67 -8.25
C LEU A 27 -7.43 -11.19 -8.92
N HIS A 28 -6.55 -10.27 -9.33
CA HIS A 28 -5.29 -10.60 -9.98
C HIS A 28 -4.11 -10.63 -9.00
N GLY A 29 -4.30 -10.16 -7.76
CA GLY A 29 -3.32 -10.25 -6.68
C GLY A 29 -2.12 -9.32 -6.88
N TRP A 30 -2.32 -8.18 -7.54
CA TRP A 30 -1.29 -7.16 -7.68
C TRP A 30 -1.74 -5.84 -7.09
N ALA A 31 -0.79 -5.09 -6.53
CA ALA A 31 -1.00 -3.75 -6.04
C ALA A 31 0.29 -2.96 -6.13
N PHE A 32 0.16 -1.63 -6.16
CA PHE A 32 1.28 -0.72 -6.11
C PHE A 32 0.90 0.59 -5.43
N THR A 33 1.91 1.21 -4.84
CA THR A 33 1.92 2.57 -4.30
C THR A 33 2.71 3.47 -5.25
N LEU A 34 2.51 4.79 -5.15
CA LEU A 34 3.30 5.73 -5.95
C LEU A 34 4.78 5.74 -5.54
N THR A 35 5.11 5.48 -4.27
CA THR A 35 6.48 5.28 -3.75
C THR A 35 7.24 4.23 -4.57
N SER A 36 6.61 3.08 -4.86
CA SER A 36 7.25 2.00 -5.62
C SER A 36 7.69 2.43 -7.03
N PHE A 37 6.86 3.21 -7.72
CA PHE A 37 7.21 3.76 -9.03
C PHE A 37 8.15 4.95 -8.94
N ALA A 38 7.98 5.81 -7.94
CA ALA A 38 8.87 6.93 -7.67
C ALA A 38 10.30 6.45 -7.42
N LYS A 39 10.53 5.45 -6.57
CA LYS A 39 11.85 4.82 -6.36
C LYS A 39 12.49 4.32 -7.66
N MET A 40 11.69 3.67 -8.50
CA MET A 40 12.17 3.14 -9.78
C MET A 40 12.59 4.25 -10.75
N TYR A 41 11.79 5.31 -10.85
CA TYR A 41 12.03 6.40 -11.80
C TYR A 41 13.02 7.43 -11.27
N ALA A 42 13.05 7.68 -9.97
CA ALA A 42 14.04 8.51 -9.27
C ALA A 42 15.46 8.08 -9.64
N SER A 43 15.75 6.78 -9.50
CA SER A 43 17.05 6.20 -9.88
C SER A 43 17.37 6.30 -11.38
N LYS A 44 16.34 6.32 -12.25
CA LYS A 44 16.54 6.42 -13.71
C LYS A 44 16.74 7.86 -14.19
N PHE A 45 16.03 8.82 -13.59
CA PHE A 45 16.08 10.23 -13.97
C PHE A 45 17.06 11.05 -13.12
N GLY A 46 17.62 10.48 -12.05
CA GLY A 46 18.50 11.19 -11.12
C GLY A 46 17.77 12.28 -10.34
N VAL A 47 16.49 12.05 -10.01
CA VAL A 47 15.64 12.99 -9.27
C VAL A 47 15.31 12.38 -7.91
N ASP A 48 15.14 13.24 -6.91
CA ASP A 48 14.69 12.84 -5.58
C ASP A 48 13.32 12.13 -5.60
N GLU A 49 13.17 11.10 -4.74
CA GLU A 49 11.96 10.28 -4.67
C GLU A 49 10.72 11.11 -4.32
N SER A 50 10.81 12.00 -3.33
CA SER A 50 9.67 12.81 -2.88
C SER A 50 9.19 13.74 -3.99
N LYS A 51 10.12 14.39 -4.69
CA LYS A 51 9.79 15.24 -5.86
C LYS A 51 9.18 14.42 -7.01
N MET A 52 9.61 13.17 -7.19
CA MET A 52 9.05 12.29 -8.21
C MET A 52 7.62 11.87 -7.84
N MET A 53 7.35 11.55 -6.58
CA MET A 53 5.99 11.22 -6.12
C MET A 53 4.99 12.34 -6.36
N GLU A 54 5.35 13.58 -6.00
CA GLU A 54 4.51 14.75 -6.25
C GLU A 54 4.18 14.90 -7.74
N ARG A 55 5.17 14.70 -8.62
CA ARG A 55 5.01 14.80 -10.08
C ARG A 55 4.18 13.66 -10.68
N LEU A 56 4.18 12.47 -10.06
CA LEU A 56 3.44 11.32 -10.55
C LEU A 56 1.94 11.44 -10.29
N TRP A 57 1.49 12.36 -9.43
CA TRP A 57 0.08 12.56 -9.10
C TRP A 57 -0.37 14.02 -9.31
N GLY A 58 -1.68 14.26 -9.24
CA GLY A 58 -2.27 15.60 -9.41
C GLY A 58 -2.20 16.15 -10.84
N GLU A 59 -2.28 17.47 -10.97
CA GLU A 59 -2.24 18.21 -12.25
C GLU A 59 -0.81 18.39 -12.79
N ASN A 60 -0.03 17.31 -12.74
CA ASN A 60 1.32 17.27 -13.29
C ASN A 60 1.31 16.50 -14.61
N PHE A 61 1.84 17.13 -15.65
CA PHE A 61 1.90 16.61 -17.00
C PHE A 61 3.35 16.47 -17.45
N PHE A 62 3.65 15.39 -18.17
CA PHE A 62 4.94 15.16 -18.78
C PHE A 62 4.78 15.17 -20.29
N ASP A 63 5.61 15.93 -20.97
CA ASP A 63 5.67 15.94 -22.42
C ASP A 63 6.85 15.09 -22.88
N SER A 64 6.52 14.00 -23.57
CA SER A 64 7.50 13.05 -24.11
C SER A 64 8.44 13.65 -25.16
N SER A 65 8.03 14.72 -25.85
CA SER A 65 8.83 15.37 -26.89
C SER A 65 9.89 16.30 -26.30
N THR A 66 9.47 17.17 -25.38
CA THR A 66 10.35 18.14 -24.70
C THR A 66 11.05 17.56 -23.48
N LYS A 67 10.60 16.40 -22.97
CA LYS A 67 11.04 15.74 -21.73
C LYS A 67 10.93 16.65 -20.50
N LYS A 68 9.96 17.58 -20.50
CA LYS A 68 9.74 18.54 -19.43
C LYS A 68 8.43 18.23 -18.70
N TRP A 69 8.46 18.52 -17.40
CA TRP A 69 7.27 18.53 -16.55
C TRP A 69 6.59 19.89 -16.64
N THR A 70 5.26 19.90 -16.72
CA THR A 70 4.43 21.10 -16.77
C THR A 70 3.21 20.90 -15.89
N SER A 71 2.77 21.96 -15.21
CA SER A 71 1.54 21.93 -14.38
C SER A 71 0.31 22.44 -15.14
N ARG A 72 0.44 22.64 -16.44
CA ARG A 72 -0.64 23.09 -17.33
C ARG A 72 -0.76 22.11 -18.46
N ASN A 73 -1.99 21.69 -18.75
CA ASN A 73 -2.27 20.90 -19.92
C ASN A 73 -2.03 21.76 -21.17
N THR A 74 -1.02 21.43 -21.96
CA THR A 74 -0.68 22.12 -23.20
C THR A 74 -1.60 21.71 -24.37
N GLY A 75 -2.52 20.75 -24.17
CA GLY A 75 -3.46 20.27 -25.18
C GLY A 75 -2.82 19.43 -26.29
N SER A 76 -1.49 19.25 -26.25
CA SER A 76 -0.76 18.39 -27.18
C SER A 76 -1.01 16.92 -26.85
N PRO A 77 -1.22 16.03 -27.84
CA PRO A 77 -1.35 14.58 -27.62
C PRO A 77 -0.07 13.94 -27.01
N THR A 78 1.06 14.64 -27.06
CA THR A 78 2.33 14.21 -26.45
C THR A 78 2.44 14.53 -24.95
N CYS A 79 1.55 15.39 -24.45
CA CYS A 79 1.51 15.86 -23.08
C CYS A 79 0.44 15.08 -22.31
N LYS A 80 0.88 14.17 -21.44
CA LYS A 80 -0.02 13.31 -20.67
C LYS A 80 0.24 13.50 -19.18
N ARG A 81 -0.78 13.23 -18.37
CA ARG A 81 -0.64 13.27 -16.91
C ARG A 81 0.45 12.28 -16.48
N GLY A 82 1.28 12.68 -15.52
CA GLY A 82 2.41 11.88 -15.04
C GLY A 82 2.00 10.45 -14.67
N PHE A 83 0.91 10.31 -13.92
CA PHE A 83 0.33 9.01 -13.56
C PHE A 83 0.02 8.14 -14.78
N VAL A 84 -0.61 8.73 -15.80
CA VAL A 84 -1.07 7.98 -16.98
C VAL A 84 0.13 7.45 -17.75
N GLN A 85 1.13 8.31 -17.98
CA GLN A 85 2.29 7.96 -18.79
C GLN A 85 3.26 7.02 -18.06
N PHE A 86 3.50 7.22 -16.76
CA PHE A 86 4.53 6.48 -16.02
C PHE A 86 4.00 5.27 -15.25
N CYS A 87 2.73 5.25 -14.88
CA CYS A 87 2.12 4.15 -14.12
C CYS A 87 1.14 3.34 -15.00
N TYR A 88 0.12 3.99 -15.55
CA TYR A 88 -0.98 3.29 -16.24
C TYR A 88 -0.56 2.69 -17.58
N GLU A 89 0.06 3.47 -18.47
CA GLU A 89 0.45 3.03 -19.81
C GLU A 89 1.40 1.81 -19.80
N PRO A 90 2.45 1.75 -18.96
CA PRO A 90 3.29 0.57 -18.86
C PRO A 90 2.50 -0.68 -18.42
N ILE A 91 1.57 -0.55 -17.47
CA ILE A 91 0.73 -1.67 -17.01
C ILE A 91 -0.21 -2.12 -18.14
N GLN A 92 -0.87 -1.19 -18.82
CA GLN A 92 -1.75 -1.49 -19.94
C GLN A 92 -0.98 -2.15 -21.11
N GLN A 93 0.24 -1.70 -21.37
CA GLN A 93 1.10 -2.27 -22.41
C GLN A 93 1.50 -3.71 -22.07
N ILE A 94 1.84 -4.00 -20.81
CA ILE A 94 2.11 -5.38 -20.36
C ILE A 94 0.86 -6.25 -20.50
N ILE A 95 -0.31 -5.77 -20.08
CA ILE A 95 -1.56 -6.55 -20.18
C ILE A 95 -1.90 -6.84 -21.64
N SER A 96 -1.86 -5.83 -22.51
CA SER A 96 -2.19 -5.98 -23.93
C SER A 96 -1.22 -6.90 -24.67
N THR A 97 0.09 -6.82 -24.40
CA THR A 97 1.09 -7.72 -25.02
C THR A 97 0.93 -9.18 -24.56
N CYS A 98 0.59 -9.41 -23.29
CA CYS A 98 0.25 -10.74 -22.79
C CYS A 98 -1.03 -11.30 -23.41
N MET A 99 -2.08 -10.48 -23.55
CA MET A 99 -3.38 -10.91 -24.11
C MET A 99 -3.31 -11.16 -25.62
N ASN A 100 -2.51 -10.37 -26.35
CA ASN A 100 -2.32 -10.52 -27.80
C ASN A 100 -1.25 -11.57 -28.17
N GLY A 101 -0.67 -12.28 -27.20
CA GLY A 101 0.32 -13.33 -27.45
C GLY A 101 1.67 -12.85 -28.00
N GLN A 102 1.99 -11.54 -27.89
CA GLN A 102 3.22 -10.96 -28.42
C GLN A 102 4.42 -11.21 -27.48
N LYS A 103 4.82 -12.49 -27.37
CA LYS A 103 5.85 -12.95 -26.42
C LYS A 103 7.20 -12.24 -26.61
N GLU A 104 7.66 -12.00 -27.84
CA GLU A 104 8.95 -11.34 -28.10
C GLU A 104 9.04 -9.93 -27.52
N LYS A 105 7.99 -9.12 -27.73
CA LYS A 105 7.92 -7.76 -27.17
C LYS A 105 7.83 -7.80 -25.65
N LEU A 106 7.06 -8.75 -25.11
CA LEU A 106 6.96 -8.96 -23.66
C LEU A 106 8.33 -9.27 -23.05
N TRP A 107 9.12 -10.19 -23.63
CA TRP A 107 10.46 -10.52 -23.13
C TRP A 107 11.41 -9.32 -23.13
N SER A 108 11.37 -8.50 -24.20
CA SER A 108 12.15 -7.27 -24.28
C SER A 108 11.75 -6.26 -23.19
N MET A 109 10.44 -6.12 -22.93
CA MET A 109 9.92 -5.25 -21.88
C MET A 109 10.29 -5.76 -20.48
N LEU A 110 10.14 -7.06 -20.21
CA LEU A 110 10.47 -7.66 -18.92
C LEU A 110 11.95 -7.51 -18.58
N LYS A 111 12.84 -7.65 -19.58
CA LYS A 111 14.27 -7.41 -19.42
C LYS A 111 14.58 -5.97 -19.01
N LYS A 112 13.92 -4.97 -19.63
CA LYS A 112 14.06 -3.54 -19.25
C LYS A 112 13.51 -3.23 -17.86
N LEU A 113 12.55 -4.02 -17.39
CA LEU A 113 11.93 -3.88 -16.08
C LEU A 113 12.65 -4.69 -14.98
N GLY A 114 13.65 -5.50 -15.34
CA GLY A 114 14.40 -6.34 -14.40
C GLY A 114 13.61 -7.53 -13.86
N VAL A 115 12.53 -7.94 -14.54
CA VAL A 115 11.69 -9.07 -14.09
C VAL A 115 12.24 -10.37 -14.67
N ASN A 116 12.58 -11.31 -13.79
CA ASN A 116 12.97 -12.66 -14.18
C ASN A 116 11.83 -13.64 -13.92
N LEU A 117 11.45 -14.40 -14.95
CA LEU A 117 10.41 -15.43 -14.87
C LEU A 117 11.03 -16.81 -15.01
N LYS A 118 10.49 -17.79 -14.26
CA LYS A 118 10.91 -19.20 -14.36
C LYS A 118 10.46 -19.80 -15.69
N THR A 119 11.15 -20.85 -16.16
CA THR A 119 10.87 -21.51 -17.45
C THR A 119 9.40 -21.93 -17.59
N GLU A 120 8.84 -22.56 -16.55
CA GLU A 120 7.43 -22.98 -16.49
C GLU A 120 6.45 -21.80 -16.64
N GLU A 121 6.79 -20.62 -16.10
CA GLU A 121 5.96 -19.42 -16.17
C GLU A 121 5.97 -18.80 -17.58
N LYS A 122 7.01 -19.07 -18.38
CA LYS A 122 7.12 -18.58 -19.77
C LYS A 122 6.27 -19.36 -20.77
N GLU A 123 5.94 -20.60 -20.42
CA GLU A 123 5.08 -21.47 -21.23
C GLU A 123 3.61 -21.06 -21.14
N LEU A 124 3.22 -20.47 -20.00
CA LEU A 124 1.88 -19.92 -19.80
C LEU A 124 1.49 -18.92 -20.90
N SER A 125 0.18 -18.82 -21.16
CA SER A 125 -0.38 -17.95 -22.19
C SER A 125 -1.62 -17.21 -21.69
N GLY A 126 -1.96 -16.12 -22.39
CA GLY A 126 -3.14 -15.29 -22.11
C GLY A 126 -3.20 -14.76 -20.68
N LYS A 127 -4.35 -14.98 -20.02
CA LYS A 127 -4.65 -14.43 -18.68
C LYS A 127 -3.72 -14.99 -17.58
N ALA A 128 -3.29 -16.25 -17.70
CA ALA A 128 -2.40 -16.88 -16.72
C ALA A 128 -1.01 -16.24 -16.74
N LEU A 129 -0.47 -16.00 -17.94
CA LEU A 129 0.81 -15.30 -18.12
C LEU A 129 0.74 -13.86 -17.61
N MET A 130 -0.31 -13.12 -17.98
CA MET A 130 -0.53 -11.75 -17.50
C MET A 130 -0.55 -11.68 -15.97
N LYS A 131 -1.29 -12.58 -15.32
CA LYS A 131 -1.37 -12.65 -13.86
C LYS A 131 0.01 -12.87 -13.24
N ARG A 132 0.79 -13.85 -13.72
CA ARG A 132 2.12 -14.14 -13.19
C ARG A 132 3.10 -12.99 -13.38
N VAL A 133 3.14 -12.40 -14.58
CA VAL A 133 4.01 -11.26 -14.90
C VAL A 133 3.76 -10.09 -13.94
N ILE A 134 2.51 -9.70 -13.76
CA ILE A 134 2.17 -8.52 -12.97
C ILE A 134 2.36 -8.80 -11.47
N GLN A 135 2.06 -10.02 -11.01
CA GLN A 135 2.34 -10.42 -9.62
C GLN A 135 3.83 -10.37 -9.29
N THR A 136 4.69 -10.85 -10.19
CA THR A 136 6.15 -10.81 -9.99
C THR A 136 6.66 -9.36 -10.03
N ARG A 137 6.06 -8.50 -10.86
CA ARG A 137 6.48 -7.10 -10.96
C ARG A 137 5.97 -6.24 -9.80
N LEU A 138 4.70 -6.40 -9.42
CA LEU A 138 3.95 -5.55 -8.49
C LEU A 138 3.21 -6.45 -7.48
N PRO A 139 3.93 -7.11 -6.56
CA PRO A 139 3.31 -7.99 -5.59
C PRO A 139 2.41 -7.19 -4.64
N ALA A 140 1.15 -7.63 -4.48
CA ALA A 140 0.20 -6.93 -3.63
C ALA A 140 0.64 -6.85 -2.16
N SER A 141 1.27 -7.92 -1.66
CA SER A 141 1.78 -7.97 -0.28
C SER A 141 2.79 -6.87 -0.01
N GLY A 142 3.73 -6.63 -0.93
CA GLY A 142 4.78 -5.61 -0.78
C GLY A 142 4.20 -4.20 -0.67
N ALA A 143 3.26 -3.86 -1.55
CA ALA A 143 2.62 -2.54 -1.54
C ALA A 143 1.76 -2.31 -0.28
N LEU A 144 1.02 -3.33 0.16
CA LEU A 144 0.18 -3.23 1.36
C LEU A 144 1.03 -3.15 2.64
N LEU A 145 2.09 -3.96 2.74
CA LEU A 145 3.00 -3.91 3.88
C LEU A 145 3.73 -2.57 3.97
N GLU A 146 4.15 -2.00 2.84
CA GLU A 146 4.75 -0.67 2.79
C GLU A 146 3.79 0.37 3.40
N MET A 147 2.52 0.39 2.95
CA MET A 147 1.53 1.31 3.52
C MET A 147 1.32 1.11 5.02
N MET A 148 1.22 -0.14 5.48
CA MET A 148 1.02 -0.44 6.90
C MET A 148 2.18 0.07 7.74
N ILE A 149 3.42 -0.17 7.32
CA ILE A 149 4.62 0.21 8.08
C ILE A 149 4.79 1.74 8.12
N PHE A 150 4.59 2.43 6.99
CA PHE A 150 4.87 3.86 6.90
C PHE A 150 3.74 4.74 7.46
N HIS A 151 2.49 4.28 7.39
CA HIS A 151 1.34 5.14 7.71
C HIS A 151 0.55 4.69 8.93
N LEU A 152 0.62 3.43 9.36
CA LEU A 152 -0.04 3.03 10.60
C LEU A 152 0.85 3.37 11.80
N PRO A 153 0.30 4.03 12.84
CA PRO A 153 1.04 4.30 14.06
C PRO A 153 1.35 2.99 14.78
N SER A 154 2.51 2.95 15.44
CA SER A 154 2.82 1.87 16.37
C SER A 154 1.82 1.85 17.52
N PRO A 155 1.63 0.71 18.20
CA PRO A 155 0.71 0.61 19.33
C PRO A 155 1.05 1.59 20.45
N SER A 156 2.34 1.81 20.72
CA SER A 156 2.82 2.82 21.67
C SER A 156 2.43 4.26 21.33
N LYS A 157 2.30 4.59 20.04
CA LYS A 157 1.81 5.90 19.59
C LYS A 157 0.28 5.92 19.57
N ALA A 158 -0.34 4.83 19.12
CA ALA A 158 -1.79 4.70 18.98
C ALA A 158 -2.53 4.72 20.32
N GLN A 159 -2.00 4.04 21.34
CA GLN A 159 -2.64 3.95 22.64
C GLN A 159 -2.78 5.30 23.34
N LYS A 160 -1.89 6.26 23.07
CA LYS A 160 -1.89 7.58 23.72
C LYS A 160 -3.19 8.35 23.49
N TYR A 161 -3.71 8.32 22.27
CA TYR A 161 -4.98 8.97 21.92
C TYR A 161 -6.17 8.01 21.97
N ARG A 162 -5.95 6.70 22.05
CA ARG A 162 -7.03 5.71 22.14
C ARG A 162 -7.46 5.40 23.58
N VAL A 163 -6.61 5.64 24.58
CA VAL A 163 -6.91 5.31 25.98
C VAL A 163 -8.20 5.96 26.47
N GLU A 164 -8.46 7.22 26.09
CA GLU A 164 -9.66 7.96 26.49
C GLU A 164 -10.95 7.35 25.92
N ASN A 165 -10.85 6.71 24.75
CA ASN A 165 -11.98 6.05 24.10
C ASN A 165 -12.14 4.58 24.49
N LEU A 166 -11.06 3.93 24.96
CA LEU A 166 -11.03 2.50 25.27
C LEU A 166 -11.23 2.19 26.76
N TYR A 167 -10.90 3.12 27.65
CA TYR A 167 -10.92 2.91 29.09
C TYR A 167 -12.01 3.78 29.75
N GLU A 168 -12.97 3.14 30.42
CA GLU A 168 -14.09 3.82 31.10
C GLU A 168 -13.76 4.27 32.53
N GLY A 169 -12.62 3.85 33.08
CA GLY A 169 -12.19 4.23 34.43
C GLY A 169 -11.50 5.61 34.50
N PRO A 170 -11.05 6.02 35.69
CA PRO A 170 -10.33 7.28 35.87
C PRO A 170 -9.02 7.32 35.05
N LEU A 171 -8.83 8.37 34.27
CA LEU A 171 -7.65 8.52 33.38
C LEU A 171 -6.32 8.76 34.11
N ASP A 172 -6.38 9.00 35.41
CA ASP A 172 -5.26 9.21 36.32
C ASP A 172 -4.82 7.92 37.04
N ASP A 173 -5.55 6.81 36.86
CA ASP A 173 -5.20 5.54 37.51
C ASP A 173 -4.00 4.86 36.81
N GLN A 174 -3.36 3.93 37.53
CA GLN A 174 -2.23 3.14 37.04
C GLN A 174 -2.58 2.36 35.76
N TYR A 175 -3.83 1.89 35.63
CA TYR A 175 -4.29 1.15 34.44
C TYR A 175 -4.37 2.05 33.21
N ALA A 176 -4.95 3.25 33.34
CA ALA A 176 -5.01 4.22 32.26
C ALA A 176 -3.60 4.66 31.82
N THR A 177 -2.71 4.88 32.78
CA THR A 177 -1.31 5.24 32.52
C THR A 177 -0.56 4.11 31.81
N ALA A 178 -0.73 2.86 32.24
CA ALA A 178 -0.11 1.70 31.61
C ALA A 178 -0.63 1.47 30.17
N ILE A 179 -1.95 1.62 29.95
CA ILE A 179 -2.54 1.55 28.60
C ILE A 179 -1.95 2.66 27.72
N ARG A 180 -1.96 3.92 28.20
CA ARG A 180 -1.46 5.10 27.48
C ARG A 180 -0.01 4.94 27.03
N ASN A 181 0.83 4.36 27.89
CA ASN A 181 2.26 4.15 27.62
C ASN A 181 2.55 2.84 26.88
N CYS A 182 1.58 1.93 26.75
CA CYS A 182 1.77 0.59 26.20
C CYS A 182 2.88 -0.17 26.95
N ASP A 183 2.86 -0.10 28.29
CA ASP A 183 3.90 -0.64 29.16
C ASP A 183 3.78 -2.18 29.30
N PRO A 184 4.81 -2.96 28.90
CA PRO A 184 4.79 -4.42 29.06
C PRO A 184 4.88 -4.87 30.53
N ASP A 185 5.43 -4.06 31.42
CA ASP A 185 5.62 -4.38 32.85
C ASP A 185 4.49 -3.84 33.74
N GLY A 186 3.50 -3.17 33.13
CA GLY A 186 2.32 -2.64 33.81
C GLY A 186 1.26 -3.69 34.15
N PRO A 187 0.14 -3.29 34.78
CA PRO A 187 -0.98 -4.18 35.06
C PRO A 187 -1.55 -4.81 33.77
N LEU A 188 -1.84 -6.11 33.82
CA LEU A 188 -2.36 -6.87 32.68
C LEU A 188 -3.76 -6.38 32.29
N MET A 189 -3.86 -5.73 31.13
CA MET A 189 -5.11 -5.26 30.54
C MET A 189 -5.34 -5.91 29.17
N LEU A 190 -6.49 -6.56 29.00
CA LEU A 190 -6.88 -7.23 27.76
C LEU A 190 -8.26 -6.78 27.31
N TYR A 191 -8.43 -6.55 26.01
CA TYR A 191 -9.72 -6.24 25.40
C TYR A 191 -10.14 -7.41 24.50
N VAL A 192 -11.21 -8.09 24.89
CA VAL A 192 -11.82 -9.18 24.11
C VAL A 192 -12.85 -8.58 23.16
N SER A 193 -12.56 -8.57 21.87
CA SER A 193 -13.46 -7.99 20.86
C SER A 193 -14.44 -8.99 20.29
N LYS A 194 -14.05 -10.28 20.22
CA LYS A 194 -14.85 -11.33 19.61
C LYS A 194 -14.54 -12.68 20.20
N MET A 195 -15.58 -13.50 20.40
CA MET A 195 -15.46 -14.92 20.70
C MET A 195 -15.53 -15.72 19.39
N ILE A 196 -14.56 -16.61 19.17
CA ILE A 196 -14.51 -17.49 17.99
C ILE A 196 -14.94 -18.90 18.44
N PRO A 197 -15.95 -19.52 17.80
CA PRO A 197 -16.36 -20.87 18.15
C PRO A 197 -15.22 -21.86 17.83
N ALA A 198 -14.89 -22.72 18.79
CA ALA A 198 -13.95 -23.81 18.58
C ALA A 198 -14.65 -24.99 17.92
N SER A 199 -13.87 -25.85 17.23
CA SER A 199 -14.37 -27.08 16.62
C SER A 199 -14.89 -28.09 17.65
N ASP A 200 -14.47 -27.97 18.91
CA ASP A 200 -14.98 -28.77 20.02
C ASP A 200 -16.34 -28.25 20.48
N LYS A 201 -17.34 -29.15 20.49
CA LYS A 201 -18.73 -28.83 20.85
C LYS A 201 -18.80 -28.14 22.22
N GLY A 202 -19.19 -26.87 22.22
CA GLY A 202 -19.48 -26.08 23.42
C GLY A 202 -18.35 -25.17 23.89
N SER A 203 -17.18 -25.18 23.25
CA SER A 203 -16.06 -24.29 23.62
C SER A 203 -15.96 -23.08 22.70
N VAL A 204 -15.83 -21.88 23.28
CA VAL A 204 -15.56 -20.62 22.56
C VAL A 204 -14.19 -20.10 22.98
N ARG A 205 -13.35 -19.72 22.01
CA ARG A 205 -12.03 -19.12 22.28
C ARG A 205 -12.12 -17.60 22.16
N PRO A 206 -11.66 -16.83 23.16
CA PRO A 206 -11.56 -15.40 23.03
C PRO A 206 -10.51 -15.03 21.99
N CYS A 207 -10.87 -14.16 21.05
CA CYS A 207 -9.91 -13.48 20.20
C CYS A 207 -9.49 -12.19 20.90
N PHE A 208 -8.23 -12.15 21.33
CA PHE A 208 -7.65 -10.96 21.92
C PHE A 208 -7.18 -10.02 20.82
N LEU A 209 -7.61 -8.76 20.86
CA LEU A 209 -6.92 -7.70 20.13
C LEU A 209 -5.65 -7.36 20.92
N ARG A 210 -4.58 -8.14 20.71
CA ARG A 210 -3.24 -7.63 21.04
C ARG A 210 -2.97 -6.50 20.04
N GLN A 211 -2.70 -5.29 20.51
CA GLN A 211 -2.53 -4.16 19.59
C GLN A 211 -1.27 -4.25 18.71
N GLY A 212 -0.48 -5.33 18.76
CA GLY A 212 0.45 -5.74 17.71
C GLY A 212 -0.03 -7.06 17.11
N PHE A 213 0.10 -7.22 15.79
CA PHE A 213 -0.22 -8.44 15.04
C PHE A 213 0.55 -9.66 15.61
N ASP A 214 -0.01 -10.30 16.63
CA ASP A 214 0.37 -11.64 17.07
C ASP A 214 -0.90 -12.33 17.54
N TRP A 215 -1.40 -13.23 16.69
CA TRP A 215 -2.42 -14.20 17.04
C TRP A 215 -1.77 -15.26 17.93
N TYR A 216 -1.79 -15.06 19.25
CA TYR A 216 -1.46 -16.14 20.17
C TYR A 216 -2.70 -17.03 20.34
N GLU A 217 -2.61 -18.25 19.85
CA GLU A 217 -3.51 -19.34 20.22
C GLU A 217 -3.11 -19.84 21.61
N GLY A 218 -3.97 -19.59 22.59
CA GLY A 218 -4.00 -20.29 23.89
C GLY A 218 -5.04 -21.40 23.86
#